data_AF-A0A2D8D605-F1
#
_entry.id   AF-A0A2D8D605-F1
#
_cell.length_a   1.000
_cell.length_b   1.000
_cell.length_c   1.000
_cell.angle_alpha   90.00
_cell.angle_beta   90.00
_cell.angle_gamma   90.00
#
_symmetry.space_group_name_H-M   'P 1'
#
loop_
_entity.id
_entity.type
_entity.pdbx_description
1 polymer ?
#
loop_
_entity_poly.entity_id
_entity_poly.type
_entity_poly.pdbx_seq_one_letter_code
_entity_poly.pdbx_strand_id
1 'polypeptide(L)' 'MIAPLFALVALLPLAIGTPPPSATTMQVTICSGAQSRTVEVPIPGKQPAMPPPCPAKACHAGCNRKQFDPSQ' A
#
# COMPACT_ATOMS: atom_id res chain seq x y z
N MET A 1 31.73 17.77 -30.63
CA MET A 1 31.01 18.34 -29.47
C MET A 1 29.67 17.65 -29.15
N ILE A 2 29.31 16.53 -29.80
CA ILE A 2 28.01 15.86 -29.62
C ILE A 2 28.01 14.82 -28.47
N ALA A 3 29.16 14.18 -28.23
CA ALA A 3 29.33 13.15 -27.21
C ALA A 3 28.90 13.54 -25.76
N PRO A 4 29.24 14.73 -25.22
CA PRO A 4 28.86 15.07 -23.85
C PRO A 4 27.36 15.33 -23.69
N LEU A 5 26.71 15.88 -24.72
CA LEU A 5 25.25 16.07 -24.75
C LEU A 5 24.52 14.73 -24.74
N PHE A 6 25.03 13.76 -25.49
CA PHE A 6 24.44 12.42 -25.53
C PHE A 6 24.53 11.71 -24.17
N ALA A 7 25.66 11.86 -23.48
CA ALA A 7 25.84 11.31 -22.14
C ALA A 7 24.87 11.92 -21.12
N LEU A 8 24.61 13.23 -21.19
CA LEU A 8 23.64 13.90 -20.31
C LEU A 8 22.19 13.47 -20.59
N VAL A 9 21.81 13.35 -21.86
CA VAL A 9 20.45 12.90 -22.24
C VAL A 9 20.19 11.46 -21.81
N ALA A 10 21.21 10.60 -21.87
CA ALA A 10 21.09 9.21 -21.41
C ALA A 10 20.77 9.09 -19.90
N LEU A 11 21.12 10.09 -19.10
CA LEU A 11 20.86 10.12 -17.65
C LEU A 11 19.49 10.72 -17.29
N LEU A 12 18.78 11.32 -18.25
CA LEU A 12 17.52 12.01 -18.01
C LEU A 12 16.43 11.12 -17.36
N PRO A 13 16.22 9.85 -17.76
CA PRO A 13 15.21 9.00 -17.13
C PRO A 13 15.50 8.74 -15.64
N LEU A 14 16.78 8.65 -15.27
CA LEU A 14 17.21 8.43 -13.89
C LEU A 14 16.98 9.68 -13.02
N ALA A 15 17.11 10.88 -13.60
CA ALA A 15 16.85 12.14 -12.91
C ALA A 15 15.35 12.39 -12.65
N ILE A 16 14.47 11.91 -13.54
CA ILE A 16 13.02 12.06 -13.41
C ILE A 16 12.43 11.02 -12.44
N GLY A 17 13.05 9.84 -12.35
CA GLY A 17 12.55 8.73 -11.53
C GLY A 17 11.25 8.12 -12.07
N THR A 18 10.83 7.01 -11.47
CA THR A 18 9.53 6.40 -11.77
C THR A 18 8.44 7.04 -10.91
N PRO A 19 7.26 7.36 -11.45
CA PRO A 19 6.14 7.79 -10.62
C PRO A 19 5.80 6.68 -9.60
N PRO A 20 5.29 7.03 -8.41
CA PRO A 20 4.80 6.03 -7.48
C PRO A 20 3.70 5.20 -8.15
N PRO A 21 3.60 3.89 -7.84
CA PRO A 21 2.54 3.06 -8.39
C PRO A 21 1.18 3.65 -8.01
N SER A 22 0.27 3.72 -8.99
CA SER A 22 -1.10 4.16 -8.73
C SER A 22 -1.73 3.25 -7.69
N ALA A 23 -2.25 3.82 -6.61
CA ALA A 23 -3.00 3.05 -5.62
C ALA A 23 -4.27 2.49 -6.29
N THR A 24 -4.54 1.20 -6.09
CA THR A 24 -5.85 0.64 -6.43
C THR A 24 -6.86 1.21 -5.44
N THR A 25 -7.91 1.87 -5.94
CA THR A 25 -8.96 2.45 -5.10
C THR A 25 -10.31 1.80 -5.38
N MET A 26 -11.18 1.79 -4.36
CA MET A 26 -12.60 1.45 -4.50
C MET A 26 -13.43 2.70 -4.24
N GLN A 27 -14.43 2.95 -5.08
CA GLN A 27 -15.42 3.99 -4.82
C GLN A 27 -16.53 3.46 -3.91
N VAL A 28 -16.83 4.20 -2.85
CA VAL A 28 -17.86 3.86 -1.88
C VAL A 28 -18.81 5.05 -1.73
N THR A 29 -20.11 4.81 -1.85
CA THR A 29 -21.14 5.81 -1.56
C THR A 29 -21.54 5.70 -0.09
N ILE A 30 -21.32 6.78 0.66
CA ILE A 30 -21.74 6.91 2.06
C ILE A 30 -23.08 7.65 2.08
N CYS A 31 -24.10 7.04 2.67
CA CYS A 31 -25.39 7.66 2.90
C CYS A 31 -25.52 8.06 4.37
N SER A 32 -25.85 9.32 4.65
CA SER A 32 -26.11 9.84 6.00
C SER A 32 -27.38 10.70 5.97
N GLY A 33 -28.48 10.16 6.51
CA GLY A 33 -29.79 10.80 6.44
C GLY A 33 -30.21 11.08 5.00
N ALA A 34 -30.46 12.35 4.68
CA ALA A 34 -30.83 12.81 3.33
C ALA A 34 -29.62 13.13 2.42
N GLN A 35 -28.38 12.97 2.90
CA GLN A 35 -27.18 13.30 2.15
C GLN A 35 -26.44 12.03 1.72
N SER A 36 -25.91 12.04 0.50
CA SER A 36 -25.01 11.01 -0.02
C SER A 36 -23.71 11.64 -0.50
N ARG A 37 -22.60 10.95 -0.25
CA ARG A 37 -21.27 11.34 -0.75
C ARG A 37 -20.50 10.12 -1.22
N THR A 38 -19.92 10.21 -2.41
CA THR A 38 -18.99 9.21 -2.91
C THR A 38 -17.57 9.55 -2.44
N VAL A 39 -16.86 8.56 -1.90
CA VAL A 39 -15.46 8.67 -1.47
C VAL A 39 -14.61 7.59 -2.12
N GLU A 40 -13.33 7.90 -2.35
CA GLU A 40 -12.33 6.93 -2.80
C GLU A 40 -11.60 6.35 -1.60
N VAL A 41 -11.61 5.02 -1.48
CA VAL A 41 -10.92 4.29 -0.41
C VAL A 41 -9.77 3.50 -1.03
N PRO A 42 -8.51 3.69 -0.56
CA PRO A 42 -7.38 2.88 -1.01
C PRO A 42 -7.58 1.41 -0.64
N ILE A 43 -7.41 0.51 -1.60
CA ILE A 43 -7.35 -0.93 -1.36
C ILE A 43 -5.91 -1.26 -1.00
N PRO A 44 -5.60 -1.67 0.25
CA PRO A 44 -4.26 -2.09 0.59
C PRO A 44 -3.87 -3.29 -0.28
N GLY A 45 -2.70 -3.23 -0.89
CA GLY A 45 -2.13 -4.38 -1.59
C GLY A 45 -1.91 -5.56 -0.65
N LYS A 46 -1.62 -6.74 -1.21
CA LYS A 46 -1.30 -7.94 -0.43
C LYS A 46 -0.16 -7.61 0.54
N GLN A 47 -0.48 -7.51 1.83
CA GLN A 47 0.53 -7.33 2.86
C GLN A 47 1.40 -8.60 2.89
N PRO A 48 2.73 -8.46 3.08
CA PRO A 48 3.58 -9.61 3.31
C PRO A 48 3.02 -10.41 4.48
N ALA A 49 3.14 -11.74 4.41
CA ALA A 49 2.70 -12.61 5.49
C ALA A 49 3.31 -12.11 6.80
N MET A 50 2.46 -11.88 7.81
CA MET A 50 2.93 -11.47 9.12
C MET A 50 3.96 -12.49 9.61
N PRO A 51 5.13 -12.06 10.12
CA PRO A 51 6.10 -12.98 10.66
C PRO A 51 5.43 -13.86 11.73
N PRO A 52 5.90 -15.09 11.92
CA PRO A 52 5.35 -15.95 12.97
C PRO A 52 5.35 -15.18 14.29
N PRO A 53 4.34 -15.39 15.15
CA PRO A 53 4.30 -14.74 16.45
C PRO A 53 5.64 -14.96 17.15
N CYS A 54 6.14 -13.92 17.84
CA CYS A 54 7.35 -13.99 18.64
C CYS A 54 7.37 -15.30 19.42
N PRO A 55 8.54 -15.95 19.59
CA PRO A 55 8.63 -17.22 20.29
C PRO A 55 7.84 -17.10 21.60
N ALA A 56 6.79 -17.92 21.74
CA ALA A 56 5.68 -17.76 22.68
C ALA A 56 6.07 -17.59 24.16
N LYS A 57 7.36 -17.77 24.47
CA LYS A 57 7.96 -17.74 25.80
C LYS A 57 8.52 -16.36 26.18
N ALA A 58 8.54 -15.39 25.26
CA ALA A 58 9.12 -14.06 25.49
C ALA A 58 8.14 -12.88 25.28
N CYS A 59 6.92 -13.13 24.77
CA CYS A 59 5.91 -12.08 24.60
C CYS A 59 4.97 -12.02 25.81
N HIS A 60 5.05 -10.94 26.59
CA HIS A 60 4.10 -10.64 27.68
C HIS A 60 2.70 -10.23 27.18
N ALA A 61 2.55 -9.96 25.88
CA ALA A 61 1.27 -9.71 25.21
C ALA A 61 0.77 -11.01 24.55
N GLY A 62 0.20 -11.92 25.36
CA GLY A 62 -0.40 -13.13 24.83
C GLY A 62 -1.57 -12.81 23.89
N CYS A 63 -1.55 -13.34 22.67
CA CYS A 63 -2.64 -13.21 21.70
C CYS A 63 -3.80 -14.15 22.04
N ASN A 64 -4.38 -14.05 23.24
CA ASN A 64 -5.51 -14.87 23.68
C ASN A 64 -6.85 -14.44 23.04
N ARG A 65 -6.82 -13.49 22.11
CA ARG A 65 -8.02 -13.00 21.43
C ARG A 65 -8.34 -13.92 20.26
N LYS A 66 -9.59 -14.39 20.20
CA LYS A 66 -10.10 -15.22 19.10
C LYS A 66 -9.82 -14.52 17.76
N GLN A 67 -9.05 -15.16 16.90
CA GLN A 67 -8.80 -14.71 15.53
C GLN A 67 -9.83 -15.36 14.61
N PHE A 68 -10.47 -14.57 13.77
CA PHE A 68 -11.40 -15.07 12.75
C PHE A 68 -10.68 -15.15 11.41
N ASP A 69 -10.99 -16.20 10.66
CA ASP A 69 -10.49 -16.37 9.30
C ASP A 69 -11.19 -15.33 8.41
N PRO A 70 -10.44 -14.45 7.71
CA PRO A 70 -11.02 -13.44 6.84
C PRO A 70 -11.72 -13.99 5.58
N SER A 71 -11.68 -15.31 5.35
CA SER A 71 -12.42 -15.98 4.27
C SER A 71 -13.77 -16.60 4.69
N GLN A 72 -14.14 -16.49 5.98
CA GLN A 72 -15.46 -16.85 6.53
C GLN A 72 -16.44 -15.68 6.41
#